data_AF-A0DL91-F1
#
_entry.id   AF-A0DL91-F1
#
_cell.length_a   1.000
_cell.length_b   1.000
_cell.length_c   1.000
_cell.angle_alpha   90.00
_cell.angle_beta   90.00
_cell.angle_gamma   90.00
#
_symmetry.space_group_name_H-M   'P 1'
#
loop_
_entity.id
_entity.type
_entity.pdbx_description
1 polymer ?
#
loop_
_entity_poly.entity_id
_entity_poly.type
_entity_poly.pdbx_seq_one_letter_code
_entity_poly.pdbx_strand_id
1 'polypeptide(L)'
;MDSKQNLISFLAELKSKEINDDTYDWLEKQMNKGDQTIIHQLILNIGDHFDDQQYVLNAFQGLIKIYDINPNVLVKEVKETKMTAKILVHYLCEIEFNTWNECGLQLLVLSFDDNHFHHQIKQLNNKQQLQLVNNILNYFAQSDNAEVFSVLIQILFVFHDNQDVVTVIIQHQNARFFQEFLLEYLNHTKNDVSKPLFFIETIMKLDKDFFYVNDFKILQQISIRQVYDGTENERRLYLRNLKIIIQYGNKENILGDEILEAARMVQMTYTDNYCLKKCISIIDNLMNKQKQ
;
A
#
# COMPACT_ATOMS: atom_id res chain seq x y z
N MET A 1 -22.52 37.67 -9.45
CA MET A 1 -23.15 36.35 -9.32
C MET A 1 -22.52 35.66 -8.14
N ASP A 2 -23.33 35.22 -7.17
CA ASP A 2 -22.87 34.66 -5.90
C ASP A 2 -22.05 33.38 -6.12
N SER A 3 -20.94 33.22 -5.40
CA SER A 3 -20.08 32.03 -5.44
C SER A 3 -20.87 30.72 -5.22
N LYS A 4 -21.93 30.77 -4.41
CA LYS A 4 -22.87 29.66 -4.20
C LYS A 4 -23.65 29.26 -5.47
N GLN A 5 -24.11 30.22 -6.26
CA GLN A 5 -24.86 29.91 -7.49
C GLN A 5 -23.94 29.29 -8.54
N ASN A 6 -22.71 29.76 -8.63
CA ASN A 6 -21.73 29.19 -9.57
C ASN A 6 -21.25 27.79 -9.14
N LEU A 7 -21.10 27.53 -7.82
CA LEU A 7 -20.85 26.18 -7.31
C LEU A 7 -22.02 25.24 -7.61
N ILE A 8 -23.27 25.68 -7.43
CA ILE A 8 -24.46 24.89 -7.75
C ILE A 8 -24.53 24.59 -9.25
N SER A 9 -24.22 25.56 -10.12
CA SER A 9 -24.10 25.35 -11.57
C SER A 9 -22.98 24.36 -11.92
N PHE A 10 -21.79 24.50 -11.31
CA PHE A 10 -20.67 23.58 -11.48
C PHE A 10 -21.00 22.14 -11.05
N LEU A 11 -21.64 21.97 -9.88
CA LEU A 11 -22.10 20.68 -9.38
C LEU A 11 -23.24 20.08 -10.23
N ALA A 12 -24.06 20.92 -10.87
CA ALA A 12 -25.11 20.49 -11.80
C ALA A 12 -24.52 20.09 -13.18
N GLU A 13 -23.47 20.77 -13.64
CA GLU A 13 -22.71 20.40 -14.85
C GLU A 13 -21.97 19.07 -14.66
N LEU A 14 -21.39 18.83 -13.47
CA LEU A 14 -20.79 17.53 -13.11
C LEU A 14 -21.79 16.36 -13.21
N LYS A 15 -23.08 16.59 -12.97
CA LYS A 15 -24.15 15.59 -13.09
C LYS A 15 -24.60 15.31 -14.53
N SER A 16 -24.29 16.16 -15.51
CA SER A 16 -24.99 16.18 -16.82
C SER A 16 -24.16 15.81 -18.08
N LYS A 17 -22.92 15.33 -17.90
CA LYS A 17 -21.92 14.87 -18.91
C LYS A 17 -21.03 15.99 -19.48
N GLU A 18 -19.73 15.67 -19.45
CA GLU A 18 -18.55 16.44 -19.85
C GLU A 18 -18.46 17.85 -19.26
N ILE A 19 -17.61 17.98 -18.24
CA ILE A 19 -17.05 19.27 -17.87
C ILE A 19 -16.33 19.80 -19.11
N ASN A 20 -16.80 20.93 -19.64
CA ASN A 20 -16.29 21.55 -20.88
C ASN A 20 -15.25 22.64 -20.59
N ASP A 21 -14.63 23.16 -21.66
CA ASP A 21 -13.57 24.17 -21.57
C ASP A 21 -14.03 25.45 -20.84
N ASP A 22 -15.28 25.86 -20.98
CA ASP A 22 -15.83 27.03 -20.29
C ASP A 22 -15.89 26.83 -18.76
N THR A 23 -16.20 25.62 -18.31
CA THR A 23 -16.19 25.26 -16.89
C THR A 23 -14.77 25.28 -16.31
N TYR A 24 -13.75 24.84 -17.08
CA TYR A 24 -12.35 24.90 -16.66
C TYR A 24 -11.84 26.33 -16.60
N ASP A 25 -12.10 27.13 -17.63
CA ASP A 25 -11.77 28.55 -17.67
C ASP A 25 -12.35 29.30 -16.48
N TRP A 26 -13.55 28.93 -16.05
CA TRP A 26 -14.18 29.49 -14.86
C TRP A 26 -13.47 29.04 -13.58
N LEU A 27 -13.19 27.73 -13.42
CA LEU A 27 -12.46 27.20 -12.27
C LEU A 27 -11.09 27.85 -12.13
N GLU A 28 -10.32 27.95 -13.22
CA GLU A 28 -9.03 28.61 -13.26
C GLU A 28 -9.15 30.08 -12.81
N LYS A 29 -10.16 30.81 -13.30
CA LYS A 29 -10.44 32.20 -12.88
C LYS A 29 -10.77 32.31 -11.38
N GLN A 30 -11.44 31.33 -10.77
CA GLN A 30 -11.70 31.36 -9.32
C GLN A 30 -10.46 31.00 -8.50
N MET A 31 -9.69 30.03 -8.96
CA MET A 31 -8.43 29.64 -8.31
C MET A 31 -7.41 30.77 -8.34
N ASN A 32 -7.30 31.49 -9.46
CA ASN A 32 -6.46 32.69 -9.60
C ASN A 32 -6.95 33.87 -8.74
N LYS A 33 -8.21 33.86 -8.28
CA LYS A 33 -8.75 34.82 -7.30
C LYS A 33 -8.56 34.39 -5.85
N GLY A 34 -7.99 33.21 -5.61
CA GLY A 34 -7.74 32.67 -4.28
C GLY A 34 -8.95 32.03 -3.60
N ASP A 35 -10.05 31.75 -4.32
CA ASP A 35 -11.23 31.09 -3.75
C ASP A 35 -11.03 29.56 -3.69
N GLN A 36 -10.25 29.12 -2.70
CA GLN A 36 -9.94 27.71 -2.48
C GLN A 36 -11.12 26.93 -1.86
N THR A 37 -12.18 27.63 -1.44
CA THR A 37 -13.35 27.00 -0.77
C THR A 37 -14.15 26.09 -1.71
N ILE A 38 -14.01 26.29 -3.02
CA ILE A 38 -14.65 25.50 -4.07
C ILE A 38 -14.17 24.05 -4.04
N ILE A 39 -12.87 23.80 -3.85
CA ILE A 39 -12.31 22.45 -3.77
C ILE A 39 -12.85 21.72 -2.53
N HIS A 40 -12.85 22.40 -1.39
CA HIS A 40 -13.39 21.87 -0.15
C HIS A 40 -14.87 21.49 -0.29
N GLN A 41 -15.68 22.40 -0.87
CA GLN A 41 -17.10 22.18 -1.10
C GLN A 41 -17.36 21.06 -2.11
N LEU A 42 -16.54 20.93 -3.15
CA LEU A 42 -16.60 19.82 -4.09
C LEU A 42 -16.36 18.49 -3.39
N ILE A 43 -15.31 18.37 -2.57
CA ILE A 43 -15.03 17.16 -1.79
C ILE A 43 -16.20 16.82 -0.86
N LEU A 44 -16.76 17.81 -0.15
CA LEU A 44 -17.93 17.58 0.70
C LEU A 44 -19.13 17.10 -0.11
N ASN A 45 -19.38 17.69 -1.28
CA ASN A 45 -20.51 17.32 -2.12
C ASN A 45 -20.37 15.90 -2.72
N ILE A 46 -19.15 15.49 -3.08
CA ILE A 46 -18.85 14.09 -3.43
C ILE A 46 -19.22 13.19 -2.25
N GLY A 47 -18.85 13.57 -1.03
CA GLY A 47 -19.20 12.86 0.19
C GLY A 47 -20.71 12.77 0.46
N ASP A 48 -21.52 13.72 -0.01
CA ASP A 48 -22.98 13.69 0.12
C ASP A 48 -23.67 12.82 -0.95
N HIS A 49 -22.94 12.43 -2.02
CA HIS A 49 -23.48 11.70 -3.17
C HIS A 49 -22.60 10.49 -3.55
N PHE A 50 -21.86 9.91 -2.60
CA PHE A 50 -20.88 8.87 -2.92
C PHE A 50 -21.50 7.61 -3.54
N ASP A 51 -22.80 7.39 -3.31
CA ASP A 51 -23.59 6.28 -3.88
C ASP A 51 -23.78 6.39 -5.41
N ASP A 52 -23.60 7.57 -6.01
CA ASP A 52 -23.67 7.77 -7.46
C ASP A 52 -22.26 7.68 -8.08
N GLN A 53 -21.90 6.47 -8.52
CA GLN A 53 -20.59 6.18 -9.10
C GLN A 53 -20.25 7.11 -10.29
N GLN A 54 -21.20 7.38 -11.18
CA GLN A 54 -20.93 8.22 -12.36
C GLN A 54 -20.65 9.66 -11.94
N TYR A 55 -21.40 10.17 -10.95
CA TYR A 55 -21.18 11.48 -10.39
C TYR A 55 -19.79 11.62 -9.76
N VAL A 56 -19.37 10.67 -8.94
CA VAL A 56 -18.05 10.74 -8.28
C VAL A 56 -16.91 10.62 -9.29
N LEU A 57 -17.03 9.73 -10.28
CA LEU A 57 -16.02 9.62 -11.34
C LEU A 57 -15.86 10.93 -12.12
N ASN A 58 -16.96 11.62 -12.43
CA ASN A 58 -16.93 12.95 -13.05
C ASN A 58 -16.30 14.00 -12.11
N ALA A 59 -16.64 13.94 -10.82
CA ALA A 59 -16.11 14.88 -9.83
C ALA A 59 -14.59 14.68 -9.60
N PHE A 60 -14.09 13.44 -9.66
CA PHE A 60 -12.65 13.15 -9.64
C PHE A 60 -11.93 13.72 -10.87
N GLN A 61 -12.53 13.67 -12.06
CA GLN A 61 -11.98 14.34 -13.24
C GLN A 61 -11.90 15.86 -13.04
N GLY A 62 -12.93 16.46 -12.44
CA GLY A 62 -12.93 17.87 -12.06
C GLY A 62 -11.79 18.21 -11.09
N LEU A 63 -11.59 17.39 -10.04
CA LEU A 63 -10.51 17.58 -9.07
C LEU A 63 -9.12 17.51 -9.72
N ILE A 64 -8.87 16.58 -10.64
CA ILE A 64 -7.56 16.48 -11.29
C ILE A 64 -7.30 17.60 -12.28
N LYS A 65 -8.30 18.10 -12.99
CA LYS A 65 -8.06 19.30 -13.79
C LYS A 65 -7.79 20.54 -12.94
N ILE A 66 -8.32 20.57 -11.71
CA ILE A 66 -7.88 21.57 -10.71
C ILE A 66 -6.43 21.30 -10.26
N TYR A 67 -5.99 20.04 -10.16
CA TYR A 67 -4.59 19.70 -9.90
C TYR A 67 -3.65 20.30 -10.96
N ASP A 68 -4.00 20.20 -12.25
CA ASP A 68 -3.18 20.74 -13.34
C ASP A 68 -3.00 22.26 -13.25
N ILE A 69 -4.01 22.96 -12.72
CA ILE A 69 -4.00 24.41 -12.54
C ILE A 69 -3.28 24.81 -11.25
N ASN A 70 -3.57 24.11 -10.13
CA ASN A 70 -3.04 24.46 -8.82
C ASN A 70 -2.84 23.22 -7.93
N PRO A 71 -1.72 22.49 -8.12
CA PRO A 71 -1.50 21.20 -7.47
C PRO A 71 -1.37 21.33 -5.96
N ASN A 72 -0.78 22.42 -5.48
CA ASN A 72 -0.54 22.64 -4.06
C ASN A 72 -1.84 22.75 -3.25
N VAL A 73 -2.87 23.40 -3.82
CA VAL A 73 -4.15 23.57 -3.11
C VAL A 73 -4.91 22.25 -3.06
N LEU A 74 -4.96 21.50 -4.17
CA LEU A 74 -5.63 20.21 -4.17
C LEU A 74 -4.94 19.25 -3.19
N VAL A 75 -3.62 19.14 -3.23
CA VAL A 75 -2.87 18.25 -2.31
C VAL A 75 -3.15 18.60 -0.85
N LYS A 76 -3.18 19.90 -0.53
CA LYS A 76 -3.52 20.36 0.81
C LYS A 76 -4.94 19.94 1.22
N GLU A 77 -5.94 20.21 0.39
CA GLU A 77 -7.35 19.89 0.69
C GLU A 77 -7.59 18.38 0.77
N VAL A 78 -6.96 17.60 -0.11
CA VAL A 78 -7.01 16.13 -0.11
C VAL A 78 -6.50 15.55 1.21
N LYS A 79 -5.37 16.09 1.73
CA LYS A 79 -4.76 15.63 2.99
C LYS A 79 -5.46 16.14 4.24
N GLU A 80 -5.97 17.37 4.21
CA GLU A 80 -6.58 18.00 5.40
C GLU A 80 -8.06 17.61 5.58
N THR A 81 -8.76 17.22 4.50
CA THR A 81 -10.19 16.90 4.55
C THR A 81 -10.45 15.43 4.84
N LYS A 82 -10.95 15.12 6.06
CA LYS A 82 -11.36 13.77 6.48
C LYS A 82 -12.35 13.09 5.53
N MET A 83 -13.13 13.87 4.79
CA MET A 83 -14.11 13.34 3.84
C MET A 83 -13.42 12.68 2.63
N THR A 84 -12.30 13.22 2.15
CA THR A 84 -11.53 12.63 1.04
C THR A 84 -11.12 11.20 1.35
N ALA A 85 -10.55 10.98 2.54
CA ALA A 85 -10.19 9.65 3.03
C ALA A 85 -11.38 8.69 3.05
N LYS A 86 -12.55 9.14 3.52
CA LYS A 86 -13.77 8.31 3.56
C LYS A 86 -14.26 7.93 2.17
N ILE A 87 -14.33 8.90 1.26
CA ILE A 87 -14.76 8.69 -0.13
C ILE A 87 -13.82 7.68 -0.79
N LEU A 88 -12.51 7.90 -0.73
CA LEU A 88 -11.55 6.99 -1.35
C LEU A 88 -11.66 5.58 -0.77
N VAL A 89 -11.69 5.43 0.56
CA VAL A 89 -11.82 4.09 1.18
C VAL A 89 -13.12 3.39 0.82
N HIS A 90 -14.24 4.11 0.75
CA HIS A 90 -15.50 3.55 0.25
C HIS A 90 -15.35 3.05 -1.20
N TYR A 91 -14.78 3.89 -2.08
CA TYR A 91 -14.57 3.55 -3.47
C TYR A 91 -13.63 2.34 -3.63
N LEU A 92 -12.57 2.25 -2.83
CA LEU A 92 -11.62 1.13 -2.86
C LEU A 92 -12.32 -0.20 -2.52
N CYS A 93 -13.30 -0.15 -1.62
CA CYS A 93 -14.04 -1.33 -1.18
C CYS A 93 -15.16 -1.71 -2.14
N GLU A 94 -15.92 -0.74 -2.63
CA GLU A 94 -17.22 -1.00 -3.27
C GLU A 94 -17.19 -0.94 -4.80
N ILE A 95 -16.17 -0.31 -5.38
CA ILE A 95 -16.09 -0.06 -6.82
C ILE A 95 -14.83 -0.71 -7.41
N GLU A 96 -14.99 -1.48 -8.48
CA GLU A 96 -13.88 -2.14 -9.16
C GLU A 96 -12.90 -1.09 -9.72
N PHE A 97 -11.59 -1.26 -9.45
CA PHE A 97 -10.54 -0.33 -9.86
C PHE A 97 -10.44 -0.10 -11.38
N ASN A 98 -10.85 -1.07 -12.19
CA ASN A 98 -10.90 -0.96 -13.65
C ASN A 98 -11.91 0.11 -14.13
N THR A 99 -12.86 0.52 -13.28
CA THR A 99 -13.80 1.61 -13.55
C THR A 99 -13.27 2.96 -13.10
N TRP A 100 -12.17 2.98 -12.35
CA TRP A 100 -11.51 4.23 -11.98
C TRP A 100 -10.78 4.76 -13.21
N ASN A 101 -11.10 5.99 -13.56
CA ASN A 101 -10.27 6.73 -14.51
C ASN A 101 -8.90 7.04 -13.88
N GLU A 102 -7.95 7.44 -14.72
CA GLU A 102 -6.59 7.84 -14.30
C GLU A 102 -6.63 8.88 -13.17
N CYS A 103 -7.65 9.75 -13.18
CA CYS A 103 -7.81 10.80 -12.18
C CYS A 103 -8.11 10.26 -10.76
N GLY A 104 -9.00 9.27 -10.63
CA GLY A 104 -9.28 8.64 -9.34
C GLY A 104 -8.04 7.93 -8.77
N LEU A 105 -7.24 7.32 -9.64
CA LEU A 105 -6.00 6.66 -9.26
C LEU A 105 -4.93 7.65 -8.80
N GLN A 106 -4.82 8.81 -9.44
CA GLN A 106 -3.94 9.89 -8.98
C GLN A 106 -4.36 10.43 -7.61
N LEU A 107 -5.66 10.63 -7.36
CA LEU A 107 -6.16 11.05 -6.04
C LEU A 107 -5.81 10.03 -4.94
N LEU A 108 -5.88 8.73 -5.25
CA LEU A 108 -5.43 7.68 -4.34
C LEU A 108 -3.94 7.83 -4.00
N VAL A 109 -3.08 8.05 -5.00
CA VAL A 109 -1.64 8.25 -4.79
C VAL A 109 -1.38 9.48 -3.92
N LEU A 110 -2.04 10.60 -4.20
CA LEU A 110 -1.89 11.85 -3.41
C LEU A 110 -2.35 11.71 -1.95
N SER A 111 -3.33 10.84 -1.71
CA SER A 111 -3.91 10.62 -0.39
C SER A 111 -3.19 9.57 0.44
N PHE A 112 -2.26 8.81 -0.15
CA PHE A 112 -1.70 7.65 0.53
C PHE A 112 -0.92 8.03 1.79
N ASP A 113 -0.13 9.11 1.74
CA ASP A 113 0.66 9.60 2.90
C ASP A 113 -0.20 10.33 3.96
N ASP A 114 -1.52 10.39 3.81
CA ASP A 114 -2.41 11.01 4.77
C ASP A 114 -2.77 10.07 5.94
N ASN A 115 -2.66 10.60 7.17
CA ASN A 115 -3.01 9.88 8.38
C ASN A 115 -4.50 9.53 8.47
N HIS A 116 -5.40 10.37 7.93
CA HIS A 116 -6.83 10.06 7.95
C HIS A 116 -7.16 8.91 7.01
N PHE A 117 -6.55 8.86 5.82
CA PHE A 117 -6.67 7.74 4.89
C PHE A 117 -6.28 6.42 5.53
N HIS A 118 -5.07 6.33 6.11
CA HIS A 118 -4.64 5.13 6.82
C HIS A 118 -5.54 4.76 8.00
N HIS A 119 -6.07 5.75 8.72
CA HIS A 119 -7.01 5.50 9.80
C HIS A 119 -8.32 4.91 9.29
N GLN A 120 -8.86 5.42 8.17
CA GLN A 120 -10.08 4.85 7.55
C GLN A 120 -9.87 3.42 7.08
N ILE A 121 -8.73 3.10 6.44
CA ILE A 121 -8.39 1.72 6.04
C ILE A 121 -8.39 0.77 7.24
N LYS A 122 -7.81 1.18 8.37
CA LYS A 122 -7.77 0.37 9.61
C LYS A 122 -9.15 0.16 10.26
N GLN A 123 -10.12 1.04 9.96
CA GLN A 123 -11.48 0.95 10.51
C GLN A 123 -12.40 0.02 9.71
N LEU A 124 -11.95 -0.49 8.55
CA LEU A 124 -12.72 -1.44 7.76
C LEU A 124 -13.02 -2.72 8.56
N ASN A 125 -14.26 -3.21 8.46
CA ASN A 125 -14.61 -4.51 9.03
C ASN A 125 -14.05 -5.66 8.16
N ASN A 126 -14.03 -6.89 8.69
CA ASN A 126 -13.40 -8.02 8.00
C ASN A 126 -13.97 -8.24 6.58
N LYS A 127 -15.29 -8.12 6.40
CA LYS A 127 -15.93 -8.27 5.07
C LYS A 127 -15.40 -7.24 4.08
N GLN A 128 -15.30 -5.98 4.50
CA GLN A 128 -14.77 -4.90 3.66
C GLN A 128 -13.28 -5.09 3.36
N GLN A 129 -12.48 -5.55 4.32
CA GLN A 129 -11.05 -5.85 4.10
C GLN A 129 -10.87 -6.95 3.06
N LEU A 130 -11.63 -8.05 3.15
CA LEU A 130 -11.56 -9.15 2.18
C LEU A 130 -11.99 -8.69 0.77
N GLN A 131 -13.02 -7.85 0.68
CA GLN A 131 -13.47 -7.27 -0.59
C GLN A 131 -12.40 -6.36 -1.21
N LEU A 132 -11.84 -5.44 -0.41
CA LEU A 132 -10.76 -4.55 -0.83
C LEU A 132 -9.55 -5.34 -1.37
N VAL A 133 -9.13 -6.37 -0.65
CA VAL A 133 -8.00 -7.23 -1.03
C VAL A 133 -8.25 -7.91 -2.38
N ASN A 134 -9.44 -8.49 -2.58
CA ASN A 134 -9.81 -9.09 -3.86
C ASN A 134 -9.79 -8.04 -4.99
N ASN A 135 -10.32 -6.84 -4.76
CA ASN A 135 -10.30 -5.76 -5.75
C ASN A 135 -8.86 -5.39 -6.14
N ILE A 136 -7.96 -5.25 -5.16
CA ILE A 136 -6.54 -4.93 -5.39
C ILE A 136 -5.85 -6.02 -6.20
N LEU A 137 -6.00 -7.29 -5.81
CA LEU A 137 -5.33 -8.40 -6.49
C LEU A 137 -5.86 -8.62 -7.91
N ASN A 138 -7.14 -8.33 -8.17
CA ASN A 138 -7.69 -8.36 -9.53
C ASN A 138 -7.11 -7.25 -10.41
N TYR A 139 -6.88 -6.06 -9.84
CA TYR A 139 -6.29 -4.94 -10.55
C TYR A 139 -4.83 -5.19 -10.97
N PHE A 140 -4.04 -5.92 -10.17
CA PHE A 140 -2.65 -6.25 -10.48
C PHE A 140 -2.46 -6.99 -11.81
N ALA A 141 -3.45 -7.74 -12.27
CA ALA A 141 -3.37 -8.42 -13.56
C ALA A 141 -3.64 -7.51 -14.76
N GLN A 142 -4.10 -6.27 -14.54
CA GLN A 142 -4.66 -5.41 -15.58
C GLN A 142 -3.92 -4.08 -15.75
N SER A 143 -2.99 -3.73 -14.85
CA SER A 143 -2.38 -2.41 -14.80
C SER A 143 -0.86 -2.45 -14.76
N ASP A 144 -0.26 -1.58 -15.58
CA ASP A 144 1.18 -1.35 -15.64
C ASP A 144 1.59 -0.07 -14.87
N ASN A 145 0.67 0.57 -14.14
CA ASN A 145 0.95 1.80 -13.40
C ASN A 145 1.69 1.48 -12.08
N ALA A 146 3.02 1.59 -12.10
CA ALA A 146 3.89 1.28 -10.98
C ALA A 146 3.60 2.10 -9.70
N GLU A 147 3.18 3.37 -9.82
CA GLU A 147 2.89 4.22 -8.67
C GLU A 147 1.62 3.76 -7.94
N VAL A 148 0.55 3.51 -8.70
CA VAL A 148 -0.70 2.99 -8.17
C VAL A 148 -0.47 1.60 -7.58
N PHE A 149 0.26 0.74 -8.29
CA PHE A 149 0.60 -0.59 -7.82
C PHE A 149 1.30 -0.53 -6.46
N SER A 150 2.29 0.35 -6.31
CA SER A 150 3.01 0.57 -5.06
C SER A 150 2.09 0.99 -3.92
N VAL A 151 1.17 1.92 -4.15
CA VAL A 151 0.20 2.37 -3.14
C VAL A 151 -0.73 1.23 -2.72
N LEU A 152 -1.26 0.46 -3.69
CA LEU A 152 -2.17 -0.64 -3.40
C LEU A 152 -1.50 -1.75 -2.58
N ILE A 153 -0.25 -2.11 -2.89
CA ILE A 153 0.50 -3.07 -2.08
C ILE A 153 0.70 -2.54 -0.67
N GLN A 154 1.06 -1.27 -0.51
CA GLN A 154 1.27 -0.72 0.82
C GLN A 154 -0.03 -0.66 1.64
N ILE A 155 -1.19 -0.54 0.98
CA ILE A 155 -2.50 -0.76 1.62
C ILE A 155 -2.62 -2.20 2.10
N LEU A 156 -2.25 -3.20 1.30
CA LEU A 156 -2.26 -4.61 1.74
C LEU A 156 -1.39 -4.82 2.99
N PHE A 157 -0.23 -4.16 3.08
CA PHE A 157 0.64 -4.21 4.26
C PHE A 157 0.00 -3.66 5.54
N VAL A 158 -1.08 -2.86 5.45
CA VAL A 158 -1.84 -2.45 6.64
C VAL A 158 -2.49 -3.64 7.33
N PHE A 159 -2.80 -4.71 6.58
CA PHE A 159 -3.49 -5.90 7.07
C PHE A 159 -2.55 -7.08 7.37
N HIS A 160 -1.26 -6.82 7.62
CA HIS A 160 -0.23 -7.86 7.80
C HIS A 160 -0.50 -8.85 8.96
N ASP A 161 -1.35 -8.47 9.90
CA ASP A 161 -1.72 -9.24 11.09
C ASP A 161 -3.12 -9.88 11.01
N ASN A 162 -3.90 -9.59 9.96
CA ASN A 162 -5.18 -10.24 9.72
C ASN A 162 -4.98 -11.54 8.92
N GLN A 163 -5.05 -12.69 9.60
CA GLN A 163 -4.86 -14.00 8.99
C GLN A 163 -5.87 -14.33 7.88
N ASP A 164 -7.11 -13.86 7.98
CA ASP A 164 -8.13 -14.11 6.95
C ASP A 164 -7.75 -13.41 5.65
N VAL A 165 -7.33 -12.14 5.76
CA VAL A 165 -6.85 -11.33 4.62
C VAL A 165 -5.61 -11.96 3.99
N VAL A 166 -4.62 -12.33 4.80
CA VAL A 166 -3.39 -12.96 4.29
C VAL A 166 -3.72 -14.29 3.60
N THR A 167 -4.64 -15.08 4.14
CA THR A 167 -5.09 -16.34 3.52
C THR A 167 -5.71 -16.11 2.14
N VAL A 168 -6.56 -15.08 1.99
CA VAL A 168 -7.12 -14.72 0.68
C VAL A 168 -6.03 -14.32 -0.31
N ILE A 169 -5.03 -13.54 0.11
CA ILE A 169 -3.91 -13.15 -0.76
C ILE A 169 -3.13 -14.38 -1.23
N ILE A 170 -2.82 -15.30 -0.30
CA ILE A 170 -2.09 -16.55 -0.61
C ILE A 170 -2.84 -17.39 -1.65
N GLN A 171 -4.15 -17.50 -1.52
CA GLN A 171 -4.99 -18.37 -2.36
C GLN A 171 -5.43 -17.72 -3.69
N HIS A 172 -5.16 -16.42 -3.87
CA HIS A 172 -5.63 -15.70 -5.03
C HIS A 172 -4.84 -16.08 -6.29
N GLN A 173 -5.53 -16.17 -7.44
CA GLN A 173 -4.89 -16.50 -8.72
C GLN A 173 -3.77 -15.53 -9.15
N ASN A 174 -3.86 -14.28 -8.70
CA ASN A 174 -2.89 -13.21 -8.98
C ASN A 174 -1.86 -13.00 -7.86
N ALA A 175 -1.77 -13.93 -6.90
CA ALA A 175 -0.83 -13.84 -5.78
C ALA A 175 0.63 -13.72 -6.23
N ARG A 176 0.97 -14.24 -7.41
CA ARG A 176 2.29 -14.13 -8.01
C ARG A 176 2.76 -12.69 -8.19
N PHE A 177 1.88 -11.79 -8.67
CA PHE A 177 2.24 -10.37 -8.83
C PHE A 177 2.54 -9.71 -7.49
N PHE A 178 1.76 -10.05 -6.46
CA PHE A 178 2.02 -9.60 -5.09
C PHE A 178 3.37 -10.10 -4.58
N GLN A 179 3.70 -11.36 -4.83
CA GLN A 179 4.95 -11.99 -4.42
C GLN A 179 6.17 -11.30 -5.07
N GLU A 180 6.14 -11.09 -6.39
CA GLU A 180 7.23 -10.45 -7.15
C GLU A 180 7.49 -9.02 -6.64
N PHE A 181 6.43 -8.24 -6.46
CA PHE A 181 6.57 -6.89 -5.94
C PHE A 181 7.01 -6.84 -4.47
N LEU A 182 6.54 -7.75 -3.61
CA LEU A 182 6.99 -7.82 -2.22
C LEU A 182 8.51 -7.97 -2.14
N LEU A 183 9.10 -8.77 -3.04
CA LEU A 183 10.55 -8.91 -3.13
C LEU A 183 11.21 -7.65 -3.70
N GLU A 184 10.64 -7.06 -4.74
CA GLU A 184 11.13 -5.81 -5.31
C GLU A 184 11.13 -4.67 -4.27
N TYR A 185 10.04 -4.51 -3.54
CA TYR A 185 9.88 -3.54 -2.46
C TYR A 185 10.97 -3.71 -1.40
N LEU A 186 11.20 -4.93 -0.92
CA LEU A 186 12.27 -5.20 0.06
C LEU A 186 13.68 -4.99 -0.51
N ASN A 187 13.86 -5.20 -1.81
CA ASN A 187 15.16 -5.06 -2.45
C ASN A 187 15.55 -3.58 -2.69
N HIS A 188 14.57 -2.72 -2.95
CA HIS A 188 14.79 -1.35 -3.42
C HIS A 188 14.36 -0.25 -2.45
N THR A 189 13.53 -0.54 -1.45
CA THR A 189 13.02 0.50 -0.54
C THR A 189 14.06 0.90 0.51
N LYS A 190 14.07 2.20 0.83
CA LYS A 190 14.68 2.74 2.06
C LYS A 190 13.63 3.07 3.14
N ASN A 191 12.36 2.79 2.84
CA ASN A 191 11.24 3.07 3.74
C ASN A 191 11.12 1.98 4.82
N ASP A 192 10.16 2.15 5.73
CA ASP A 192 9.89 1.18 6.79
C ASP A 192 9.55 -0.21 6.22
N VAL A 193 10.44 -1.17 6.47
CA VAL A 193 10.30 -2.58 6.07
C VAL A 193 9.57 -3.44 7.10
N SER A 194 9.17 -2.87 8.24
CA SER A 194 8.56 -3.63 9.34
C SER A 194 7.30 -4.36 8.92
N LYS A 195 6.32 -3.66 8.32
CA LYS A 195 5.05 -4.25 7.87
C LYS A 195 5.24 -5.33 6.79
N PRO A 196 6.02 -5.11 5.70
CA PRO A 196 6.30 -6.18 4.74
C PRO A 196 6.93 -7.43 5.39
N LEU A 197 7.88 -7.26 6.32
CA LEU A 197 8.53 -8.39 6.99
C LEU A 197 7.59 -9.13 7.95
N PHE A 198 6.68 -8.42 8.63
CA PHE A 198 5.60 -9.04 9.40
C PHE A 198 4.62 -9.78 8.48
N PHE A 199 4.33 -9.23 7.31
CA PHE A 199 3.48 -9.86 6.31
C PHE A 199 4.07 -11.20 5.85
N ILE A 200 5.36 -11.24 5.53
CA ILE A 200 6.09 -12.47 5.22
C ILE A 200 6.04 -13.46 6.38
N GLU A 201 6.20 -12.98 7.62
CA GLU A 201 6.10 -13.86 8.78
C GLU A 201 4.73 -14.55 8.87
N THR A 202 3.65 -13.82 8.58
CA THR A 202 2.29 -14.38 8.54
C THR A 202 2.12 -15.35 7.38
N ILE A 203 2.61 -15.00 6.18
CA ILE A 203 2.58 -15.88 5.00
C ILE A 203 3.26 -17.21 5.31
N MET A 204 4.52 -17.19 5.75
CA MET A 204 5.31 -18.41 5.96
C MET A 204 4.68 -19.36 6.99
N LYS A 205 3.92 -18.83 7.96
CA LYS A 205 3.20 -19.65 8.95
C LYS A 205 1.94 -20.31 8.38
N LEU A 206 1.30 -19.67 7.40
CA LEU A 206 0.07 -20.14 6.77
C LEU A 206 0.37 -21.06 5.58
N ASP A 207 1.34 -20.69 4.74
CA ASP A 207 1.76 -21.42 3.56
C ASP A 207 3.28 -21.32 3.35
N LYS A 208 3.96 -22.45 3.53
CA LYS A 208 5.41 -22.58 3.38
C LYS A 208 5.88 -22.60 1.92
N ASP A 209 4.97 -22.87 0.99
CA ASP A 209 5.26 -23.05 -0.44
C ASP A 209 4.74 -21.86 -1.27
N PHE A 210 4.28 -20.78 -0.60
CA PHE A 210 3.82 -19.55 -1.25
C PHE A 210 4.86 -18.94 -2.19
N PHE A 211 6.13 -18.90 -1.77
CA PHE A 211 7.21 -18.42 -2.63
C PHE A 211 7.72 -19.53 -3.53
N TYR A 212 7.75 -19.29 -4.85
CA TYR A 212 8.46 -20.17 -5.77
C TYR A 212 9.93 -20.30 -5.37
N VAL A 213 10.56 -21.43 -5.71
CA VAL A 213 11.93 -21.77 -5.27
C VAL A 213 12.95 -20.65 -5.51
N ASN A 214 12.92 -20.00 -6.68
CA ASN A 214 13.84 -18.92 -7.00
C ASN A 214 13.56 -17.65 -6.18
N ASP A 215 12.29 -17.28 -6.06
CA ASP A 215 11.84 -16.12 -5.30
C ASP A 215 12.10 -16.29 -3.79
N PHE A 216 11.95 -17.51 -3.29
CA PHE A 216 12.30 -17.87 -1.91
C PHE A 216 13.81 -17.73 -1.65
N LYS A 217 14.66 -18.06 -2.63
CA LYS A 217 16.10 -17.83 -2.56
C LYS A 217 16.42 -16.33 -2.60
N ILE A 218 15.74 -15.56 -3.46
CA ILE A 218 15.89 -14.10 -3.52
C ILE A 218 15.51 -13.46 -2.18
N LEU A 219 14.41 -13.87 -1.56
CA LEU A 219 14.00 -13.40 -0.24
C LEU A 219 15.09 -13.63 0.82
N GLN A 220 15.69 -14.82 0.82
CA GLN A 220 16.79 -15.16 1.72
C GLN A 220 18.02 -14.30 1.45
N GLN A 221 18.40 -14.11 0.18
CA GLN A 221 19.53 -13.27 -0.20
C GLN A 221 19.34 -11.80 0.19
N ILE A 222 18.14 -11.24 -0.04
CA ILE A 222 17.78 -9.89 0.41
C ILE A 222 17.93 -9.82 1.93
N SER A 223 17.37 -10.78 2.66
CA SER A 223 17.42 -10.80 4.12
C SER A 223 18.85 -10.90 4.64
N ILE A 224 19.68 -11.78 4.07
CA ILE A 224 21.09 -11.93 4.42
C ILE A 224 21.87 -10.63 4.17
N ARG A 225 21.70 -10.04 2.99
CA ARG A 225 22.35 -8.75 2.63
C ARG A 225 21.98 -7.66 3.63
N GLN A 226 20.70 -7.56 3.99
CA GLN A 226 20.24 -6.54 4.94
C GLN A 226 20.69 -6.81 6.38
N VAL A 227 20.97 -8.06 6.75
CA VAL A 227 21.62 -8.39 8.03
C VAL A 227 23.07 -7.90 8.07
N TYR A 228 23.78 -7.93 6.95
CA TYR A 228 25.11 -7.32 6.85
C TYR A 228 25.05 -5.79 6.85
N ASP A 229 24.30 -5.23 5.90
CA ASP A 229 24.44 -3.83 5.50
C ASP A 229 23.44 -2.88 6.19
N GLY A 230 22.35 -3.41 6.75
CA GLY A 230 21.27 -2.60 7.31
C GLY A 230 21.63 -1.89 8.62
N THR A 231 20.76 -0.99 9.08
CA THR A 231 20.81 -0.40 10.42
C THR A 231 20.55 -1.45 11.50
N GLU A 232 20.88 -1.17 12.77
CA GLU A 232 20.62 -2.11 13.88
C GLU A 232 19.16 -2.58 13.93
N ASN A 233 18.21 -1.68 13.69
CA ASN A 233 16.80 -2.02 13.66
C ASN A 233 16.45 -2.95 12.48
N GLU A 234 16.95 -2.65 11.28
CA GLU A 234 16.75 -3.50 10.10
C GLU A 234 17.39 -4.87 10.31
N ARG A 235 18.64 -4.95 10.79
CA ARG A 235 19.31 -6.22 11.10
C ARG A 235 18.47 -7.09 12.02
N ARG A 236 17.87 -6.50 13.07
CA ARG A 236 16.98 -7.22 13.98
C ARG A 236 15.72 -7.74 13.28
N LEU A 237 15.10 -6.93 12.43
CA LEU A 237 13.90 -7.32 11.68
C LEU A 237 14.20 -8.43 10.67
N TYR A 238 15.29 -8.32 9.91
CA TYR A 238 15.69 -9.33 8.93
C TYR A 238 16.21 -10.61 9.59
N LEU A 239 16.94 -10.55 10.71
CA LEU A 239 17.27 -11.75 11.49
C LEU A 239 16.03 -12.47 12.03
N ARG A 240 15.03 -11.70 12.46
CA ARG A 240 13.73 -12.29 12.85
C ARG A 240 13.07 -12.96 11.65
N ASN A 241 13.10 -12.35 10.47
CA ASN A 241 12.53 -12.93 9.26
C ASN A 241 13.29 -14.20 8.83
N LEU A 242 14.63 -14.21 8.85
CA LEU A 242 15.46 -15.40 8.61
C LEU A 242 15.15 -16.54 9.57
N LYS A 243 14.93 -16.24 10.86
CA LYS A 243 14.45 -17.25 11.82
C LYS A 243 13.12 -17.86 11.37
N ILE A 244 12.16 -17.05 10.91
CA ILE A 244 10.86 -17.55 10.45
C ILE A 244 11.03 -18.42 9.20
N ILE A 245 11.86 -17.98 8.25
CA ILE A 245 12.22 -18.74 7.05
C ILE A 245 12.79 -20.12 7.44
N ILE A 246 13.68 -20.18 8.43
CA ILE A 246 14.24 -21.46 8.90
C ILE A 246 13.20 -22.35 9.57
N GLN A 247 12.28 -21.77 10.35
CA GLN A 247 11.29 -22.51 11.11
C GLN A 247 10.19 -23.11 10.23
N TYR A 248 9.73 -22.36 9.23
CA TYR A 248 8.53 -22.70 8.46
C TYR A 248 8.80 -22.96 6.99
N GLY A 249 9.90 -22.45 6.44
CA GLY A 249 10.22 -22.60 5.02
C GLY A 249 10.60 -24.01 4.61
N ASN A 250 10.61 -24.23 3.29
CA ASN A 250 10.99 -25.51 2.73
C ASN A 250 12.49 -25.76 2.92
N LYS A 251 12.82 -26.74 3.78
CA LYS A 251 14.18 -27.08 4.22
C LYS A 251 15.17 -27.29 3.07
N GLU A 252 14.72 -27.86 1.96
CA GLU A 252 15.59 -28.16 0.81
C GLU A 252 16.10 -26.90 0.09
N ASN A 253 15.42 -25.77 0.30
CA ASN A 253 15.72 -24.51 -0.38
C ASN A 253 16.31 -23.44 0.55
N ILE A 254 16.69 -23.83 1.78
CA ILE A 254 17.26 -22.90 2.76
C ILE A 254 18.76 -22.70 2.51
N LEU A 255 19.20 -21.44 2.44
CA LEU A 255 20.61 -21.02 2.36
C LEU A 255 21.27 -21.09 3.75
N GLY A 256 21.30 -22.29 4.31
CA GLY A 256 21.56 -22.53 5.72
C GLY A 256 22.94 -22.07 6.19
N ASP A 257 23.98 -22.35 5.41
CA ASP A 257 25.35 -22.01 5.79
C ASP A 257 25.59 -20.49 5.64
N GLU A 258 25.03 -19.85 4.61
CA GLU A 258 25.10 -18.39 4.41
C GLU A 258 24.35 -17.62 5.49
N ILE A 259 23.18 -18.11 5.93
CA ILE A 259 22.43 -17.50 7.04
C ILE A 259 23.23 -17.59 8.34
N LEU A 260 23.89 -18.72 8.61
CA LEU A 260 24.73 -18.90 9.80
C LEU A 260 25.95 -17.98 9.78
N GLU A 261 26.60 -17.84 8.63
CA GLU A 261 27.72 -16.91 8.45
C GLU A 261 27.30 -15.47 8.75
N ALA A 262 26.17 -15.02 8.18
CA ALA A 262 25.64 -13.68 8.42
C ALA A 262 25.29 -13.43 9.89
N ALA A 263 24.63 -14.41 10.53
CA ALA A 263 24.29 -14.35 11.94
C ALA A 263 25.54 -14.21 12.83
N ARG A 264 26.60 -14.99 12.55
CA ARG A 264 27.86 -14.96 13.33
C ARG A 264 28.65 -13.68 13.14
N MET A 265 28.70 -13.14 11.92
CA MET A 265 29.35 -11.85 11.68
C MET A 265 28.68 -10.71 12.46
N VAL A 266 27.35 -10.69 12.54
CA VAL A 266 26.63 -9.74 13.38
C VAL A 266 26.94 -9.96 14.87
N GLN A 267 27.07 -11.21 15.33
CA GLN A 267 27.46 -11.52 16.71
C GLN A 267 28.82 -10.92 17.09
N MET A 268 29.80 -11.03 16.18
CA MET A 268 31.16 -10.50 16.40
C MET A 268 31.19 -8.98 16.40
N THR A 269 30.30 -8.34 15.63
CA THR A 269 30.23 -6.88 15.52
C THR A 269 29.46 -6.25 16.69
N TYR A 270 28.46 -6.95 17.23
CA TYR A 270 27.55 -6.44 18.27
C TYR A 270 27.58 -7.33 19.52
N THR A 271 28.77 -7.46 20.11
CA THR A 271 29.04 -8.38 21.23
C THR A 271 28.23 -8.10 22.49
N ASP A 272 27.57 -6.95 22.64
CA ASP A 272 26.79 -6.62 23.84
C ASP A 272 25.28 -6.58 23.60
N ASN A 273 24.82 -6.81 22.36
CA ASN A 273 23.40 -6.74 22.03
C ASN A 273 22.68 -8.07 22.35
N TYR A 274 22.00 -8.11 23.50
CA TYR A 274 21.28 -9.29 23.98
C TYR A 274 20.23 -9.83 22.98
N CYS A 275 19.48 -8.93 22.33
CA CYS A 275 18.42 -9.31 21.39
C CYS A 275 19.01 -10.02 20.16
N LEU A 276 20.11 -9.50 19.60
CA LEU A 276 20.80 -10.10 18.47
C LEU A 276 21.37 -11.48 18.84
N LYS A 277 22.07 -11.59 19.97
CA LYS A 277 22.59 -12.88 20.48
C LYS A 277 21.50 -13.94 20.62
N LYS A 278 20.34 -13.57 21.15
CA LYS A 278 19.22 -14.50 21.33
C LYS A 278 18.66 -14.98 19.99
N CYS A 279 18.52 -14.09 19.00
CA CYS A 279 18.09 -14.49 17.66
C CYS A 279 19.10 -15.45 16.99
N ILE A 280 20.40 -15.14 17.09
CA ILE A 280 21.48 -15.95 16.51
C ILE A 280 21.53 -17.34 17.15
N SER A 281 21.45 -17.42 18.48
CA SER A 281 21.40 -18.71 19.18
C SER A 281 20.19 -19.56 18.77
N ILE A 282 19.03 -18.95 18.52
CA ILE A 282 17.86 -19.67 18.02
C ILE A 282 18.12 -20.19 16.60
N ILE A 283 18.73 -19.39 15.73
CA ILE A 283 19.10 -19.77 14.36
C ILE A 283 20.08 -20.95 14.37
N ASP A 284 21.18 -20.87 15.13
CA ASP A 284 22.15 -21.96 15.28
C ASP A 284 21.47 -23.27 15.74
N ASN A 285 20.59 -23.18 16.73
CA ASN A 285 19.86 -24.34 17.25
C ASN A 285 18.91 -24.96 16.22
N LEU A 286 18.20 -24.13 15.44
CA LEU A 286 17.29 -24.61 14.41
C LEU A 286 18.05 -25.27 13.26
N MET A 287 19.17 -24.69 12.83
CA MET A 287 20.00 -25.24 11.77
C MET A 287 20.67 -26.56 12.18
N ASN A 288 21.14 -26.67 13.42
CA ASN A 288 21.70 -27.93 13.93
C ASN A 288 20.66 -29.05 13.99
N LYS A 289 19.39 -28.73 14.29
CA LYS A 289 18.28 -29.70 14.24
C LYS A 289 17.90 -30.13 12.82
N GLN A 290 18.24 -29.36 11.79
CA GLN A 290 17.97 -29.73 10.40
C GLN A 290 19.03 -30.68 9.82
N LYS A 291 20.25 -30.68 10.39
CA LYS A 291 21.36 -31.56 9.96
C LYS A 291 21.31 -32.97 10.61
N GLN A 292 20.39 -33.20 11.54
CA GLN A 292 20.12 -34.48 12.21
C GLN A 292 18.93 -35.18 11.56
#